data_AF-A0A377U2Q6-F1
#
_entry.id   AF-A0A377U2Q6-F1
#
_cell.length_a   1.000
_cell.length_b   1.000
_cell.length_c   1.000
_cell.angle_alpha   90.00
_cell.angle_beta   90.00
_cell.angle_gamma   90.00
#
_symmetry.space_group_name_H-M   'P 1'
#
loop_
_entity.id
_entity.type
_entity.pdbx_description
1 polymer ?
#
loop_
_entity_poly.entity_id
_entity_poly.type
_entity_poly.pdbx_seq_one_letter_code
_entity_poly.pdbx_strand_id
1 'polypeptide(L)'
;MDERELQEYLHSMSKKELRELNTRLRMVKPKRRKGYRQDVDNQQRLQLEYELKSRGFDGSEAEIDLLLRGGSIPSGAGLRVFYRNQRLQEDDKWRQWY
;
A
#
# COMPACT_ATOMS: atom_id res chain seq x y z
N MET A 1 4.20 -20.61 -24.50
CA MET A 1 3.13 -19.76 -25.05
C MET A 1 3.77 -18.44 -25.40
N ASP A 2 3.92 -18.18 -26.69
CA ASP A 2 4.47 -16.93 -27.19
C ASP A 2 3.38 -15.86 -27.25
N GLU A 3 3.79 -14.58 -27.17
CA GLU A 3 2.86 -13.44 -27.21
C GLU A 3 1.99 -13.42 -28.48
N ARG A 4 2.51 -13.96 -29.59
CA ARG A 4 1.80 -14.07 -30.87
C ARG A 4 0.70 -15.13 -30.84
N GLU A 5 0.97 -16.29 -30.25
CA GLU A 5 -0.02 -17.36 -30.07
C GLU A 5 -1.16 -16.91 -29.15
N LEU A 6 -0.83 -16.13 -28.10
CA LEU A 6 -1.81 -15.55 -27.20
C LEU A 6 -2.73 -14.55 -27.91
N GLN A 7 -2.18 -13.70 -28.78
CA GLN A 7 -2.96 -12.74 -29.57
C GLN A 7 -3.89 -13.45 -30.54
N GLU A 8 -3.42 -14.48 -31.23
CA GLU A 8 -4.22 -15.25 -32.17
C GLU A 8 -5.37 -16.00 -31.47
N TYR A 9 -5.08 -16.58 -30.29
CA TYR A 9 -6.08 -17.20 -29.43
C TYR A 9 -7.15 -16.18 -28.99
N LEU A 10 -6.75 -15.00 -28.49
CA LEU A 10 -7.69 -13.96 -28.07
C LEU A 10 -8.54 -13.40 -29.23
N HIS A 11 -7.97 -13.32 -30.44
CA HIS A 11 -8.72 -12.93 -31.64
C HIS A 11 -9.70 -14.00 -32.12
N SER A 12 -9.41 -15.27 -31.86
CA SER A 12 -10.31 -16.39 -32.19
C SER A 12 -11.51 -16.51 -31.24
N MET A 13 -11.42 -15.92 -30.04
CA MET A 13 -12.50 -15.95 -29.04
C MET A 13 -13.70 -15.07 -29.43
N SER A 14 -14.90 -15.55 -29.12
CA SER A 14 -16.12 -14.77 -29.30
C SER A 14 -16.22 -13.62 -28.28
N LYS A 15 -17.03 -12.59 -28.61
CA LYS A 15 -17.29 -11.46 -27.70
C LYS A 15 -17.81 -11.88 -26.32
N LYS A 16 -18.54 -13.01 -26.23
CA LYS A 16 -19.06 -13.55 -24.97
C LYS A 16 -17.92 -14.10 -24.11
N GLU A 17 -17.03 -14.88 -24.70
CA GLU A 17 -15.90 -15.49 -24.01
C GLU A 17 -14.87 -14.45 -23.58
N LEU A 18 -14.62 -13.41 -24.40
CA LEU A 18 -13.79 -12.28 -24.00
C LEU A 18 -14.37 -11.50 -22.81
N ARG A 19 -15.71 -11.38 -22.73
CA ARG A 19 -16.37 -10.72 -21.59
C ARG A 19 -16.23 -11.55 -20.32
N GLU A 20 -16.41 -12.87 -20.40
CA GLU A 20 -16.24 -13.77 -19.27
C GLU A 20 -14.79 -13.85 -18.80
N LEU A 21 -13.84 -13.93 -19.74
CA LEU A 21 -12.41 -13.87 -19.47
C LEU A 21 -12.04 -12.56 -18.75
N ASN A 22 -12.54 -11.42 -19.22
CA ASN A 22 -12.31 -10.13 -18.57
C ASN A 22 -12.93 -10.05 -17.16
N THR A 23 -14.11 -10.65 -16.94
CA THR A 23 -14.72 -10.75 -15.60
C THR A 23 -13.84 -11.56 -14.66
N ARG A 24 -13.35 -12.73 -15.10
CA ARG A 24 -12.44 -13.56 -14.32
C ARG A 24 -11.11 -12.85 -14.05
N LEU A 25 -10.54 -12.19 -15.07
CA LEU A 25 -9.33 -11.39 -14.91
C LEU A 25 -9.52 -10.21 -13.95
N ARG A 26 -10.71 -9.60 -13.87
CA ARG A 26 -11.00 -8.56 -12.87
C ARG A 26 -11.08 -9.11 -11.45
N MET A 27 -11.49 -10.38 -11.28
CA MET A 27 -11.48 -11.06 -9.97
C MET A 27 -10.06 -11.46 -9.54
N VAL A 28 -9.22 -11.84 -10.50
CA VAL A 28 -7.86 -12.33 -10.25
C VAL A 28 -6.83 -11.20 -10.23
N LYS A 29 -7.07 -10.07 -10.91
CA LYS A 29 -6.20 -8.90 -10.83
C LYS A 29 -6.19 -8.40 -9.39
N PRO A 30 -5.04 -8.43 -8.70
CA PRO A 30 -4.96 -7.86 -7.37
C PRO A 30 -5.46 -6.43 -7.44
N LYS A 31 -6.38 -6.09 -6.54
CA LYS A 31 -6.98 -4.76 -6.45
C LYS A 31 -5.80 -3.78 -6.44
N ARG A 32 -5.63 -2.98 -7.49
CA ARG A 32 -4.59 -1.94 -7.53
C ARG A 32 -4.87 -1.06 -6.33
N ARG A 33 -4.09 -1.26 -5.26
CA ARG A 33 -4.21 -0.49 -4.04
C ARG A 33 -3.94 0.95 -4.47
N LYS A 34 -4.96 1.81 -4.43
CA LYS A 34 -4.73 3.26 -4.47
C LYS A 34 -3.61 3.50 -3.48
N GLY A 35 -2.51 4.11 -3.92
CA GLY A 35 -1.39 4.42 -3.02
C GLY A 35 -1.99 5.03 -1.77
N TYR A 36 -1.82 4.37 -0.63
CA TYR A 36 -2.36 4.81 0.65
C TYR A 36 -1.56 6.04 1.06
N ARG A 37 -1.81 7.16 0.38
CA ARG A 37 -1.26 8.44 0.75
C ARG A 37 -2.33 9.09 1.60
N GLN A 38 -2.06 9.17 2.91
CA GLN A 38 -2.90 9.94 3.80
C GLN A 38 -2.59 11.42 3.55
N ASP A 39 -3.59 12.15 3.05
CA ASP A 39 -3.53 13.61 3.04
C ASP A 39 -3.67 14.07 4.50
N VAL A 40 -2.56 14.52 5.06
CA VAL A 40 -2.49 15.06 6.42
C VAL A 40 -2.27 16.57 6.38
N ASP A 41 -2.88 17.26 7.34
CA ASP A 41 -2.65 18.68 7.54
C ASP A 41 -1.25 18.96 8.12
N ASN A 42 -0.76 20.19 7.98
CA ASN A 42 0.51 20.61 8.56
C ASN A 42 0.54 20.42 10.08
N GLN A 43 -0.59 20.62 10.77
CA GLN A 43 -0.67 20.38 12.21
C GLN A 43 -0.50 18.90 12.57
N GLN A 44 -1.12 18.00 11.79
CA GLN A 44 -0.99 16.55 11.98
C GLN A 44 0.45 16.08 11.69
N ARG A 45 1.10 16.70 10.70
CA ARG A 45 2.52 16.43 10.39
C ARG A 45 3.43 16.80 11.56
N LEU A 46 3.22 17.96 12.18
CA LEU A 46 3.96 18.38 13.38
C LEU A 46 3.71 17.46 14.58
N GLN A 47 2.47 17.02 14.78
CA GLN A 47 2.14 16.05 15.83
C GLN A 47 2.85 14.72 15.61
N LEU A 48 2.87 14.23 14.37
CA LEU A 48 3.56 13.00 13.99
C LEU A 48 5.08 13.10 14.21
N GLU A 49 5.69 14.22 13.83
CA GLU A 49 7.11 14.48 14.08
C GLU A 49 7.43 14.46 15.58
N TYR A 50 6.60 15.12 16.38
CA TYR A 50 6.76 15.14 17.84
C TYR A 50 6.61 13.74 18.44
N GLU A 51 5.63 12.95 17.98
CA GLU A 51 5.42 11.58 18.44
C GLU A 51 6.61 10.67 18.08
N LEU A 52 7.19 10.83 16.88
CA LEU A 52 8.40 10.12 16.46
C LEU A 52 9.58 10.46 17.36
N LYS A 53 9.85 11.76 17.58
CA LYS A 53 10.93 12.23 18.45
C LYS A 53 10.76 11.75 19.89
N SER A 54 9.55 11.78 20.42
CA SER A 54 9.25 11.27 21.76
C SER A 54 9.48 9.76 21.92
N ARG A 55 9.39 9.00 20.82
CA ARG A 55 9.66 7.55 20.80
C ARG A 55 11.12 7.21 20.47
N GLY A 56 11.98 8.22 20.30
CA GLY A 56 13.39 8.03 20.00
C GLY A 56 13.72 7.81 18.51
N PHE A 57 12.77 8.10 17.61
CA PHE A 57 13.04 8.17 16.18
C PHE A 57 13.54 9.56 15.78
N ASP A 58 14.14 9.67 14.59
CA ASP A 58 14.71 10.92 14.09
C ASP A 58 13.60 11.97 13.81
N GLY A 59 12.40 11.48 13.43
CA GLY A 59 11.30 12.36 13.04
C GLY A 59 11.59 13.07 11.72
N SER A 60 12.44 12.47 10.88
CA SER A 60 12.87 13.07 9.62
C SER A 60 11.70 13.16 8.64
N GLU A 61 11.77 14.11 7.69
CA GLU A 61 10.73 14.22 6.66
C GLU A 61 10.58 12.93 5.84
N ALA A 62 11.68 12.19 5.66
CA ALA A 62 11.67 10.90 4.97
C ALA A 62 10.89 9.83 5.76
N GLU A 63 11.07 9.76 7.08
CA GLU A 63 10.31 8.87 7.96
C GLU A 63 8.83 9.21 7.97
N ILE A 64 8.51 10.50 8.06
CA ILE A 64 7.14 11.01 8.01
C ILE A 64 6.49 10.68 6.66
N ASP A 65 7.15 10.99 5.55
CA ASP A 65 6.65 10.72 4.19
C ASP A 65 6.53 9.21 3.91
N LEU A 66 7.44 8.39 4.44
CA LEU A 66 7.34 6.93 4.41
C LEU A 66 6.06 6.44 5.09
N LEU A 67 5.79 6.92 6.32
CA LEU A 67 4.61 6.55 7.09
C LEU A 67 3.31 7.00 6.41
N LEU A 68 3.30 8.21 5.84
CA LEU A 68 2.14 8.76 5.13
C LEU A 68 1.82 8.01 3.84
N ARG A 69 2.80 7.34 3.22
CA ARG A 69 2.64 6.47 2.04
C ARG A 69 2.26 5.03 2.39
N GLY A 70 2.04 4.72 3.67
CA GLY A 70 1.73 3.37 4.15
C GLY A 70 2.96 2.50 4.39
N GLY A 71 4.14 3.12 4.50
CA GLY A 71 5.35 2.46 4.98
C GLY A 71 5.36 2.27 6.50
N SER A 72 6.40 1.63 6.99
CA SER A 72 6.62 1.42 8.43
C SER A 72 8.09 1.51 8.79
N ILE A 73 8.37 1.93 10.02
CA ILE A 73 9.70 2.07 10.58
C ILE A 73 9.93 0.92 11.59
N PRO A 74 11.07 0.21 11.56
CA PRO A 74 11.37 -0.79 12.56
C PRO A 74 11.59 -0.14 13.95
N SER A 75 10.80 -0.55 14.96
CA SER A 75 10.92 -0.08 16.36
C SER A 75 11.94 -0.89 17.16
N GLY A 76 12.30 -2.09 16.67
CA GLY A 76 13.08 -3.08 17.40
C GLY A 76 12.19 -4.25 17.88
N ALA A 77 12.80 -5.33 18.37
CA ALA A 77 12.11 -6.53 18.87
C ALA A 77 11.07 -7.17 17.90
N GLY A 78 11.21 -6.93 16.59
CA GLY A 78 10.26 -7.40 15.57
C GLY A 78 9.02 -6.51 15.39
N LEU A 79 8.88 -5.45 16.19
CA LEU A 79 7.80 -4.49 16.12
C LEU A 79 8.08 -3.41 15.08
N ARG A 80 7.01 -2.89 14.48
CA ARG A 80 7.10 -1.87 13.44
C ARG A 80 6.06 -0.79 13.68
N VAL A 81 6.52 0.45 13.57
CA VAL A 81 5.70 1.65 13.72
C VAL A 81 5.14 2.05 12.36
N PHE A 82 3.84 2.28 12.28
CA PHE A 82 3.14 2.75 11.09
C PHE A 82 2.10 3.81 11.46
N TYR A 83 1.78 4.71 10.53
CA TYR A 83 0.84 5.79 10.78
C TYR A 83 -0.55 5.42 10.26
N ARG A 84 -1.54 5.38 11.16
CA ARG A 84 -2.92 5.02 10.83
C ARG A 84 -3.89 5.71 11.77
N ASN A 85 -5.04 6.12 11.24
CA ASN A 85 -6.09 6.81 12.02
C ASN A 85 -5.54 8.03 12.76
N GLN A 86 -4.66 8.80 12.11
CA GLN A 86 -4.06 10.01 12.65
C GLN A 86 -3.14 9.81 13.87
N ARG A 87 -2.57 8.61 14.05
CA ARG A 87 -1.64 8.31 15.15
C ARG A 87 -0.61 7.24 14.77
N LEU A 88 0.55 7.23 15.44
CA LEU A 88 1.51 6.13 15.35
C LEU A 88 1.01 4.87 16.07
N GLN A 89 0.90 3.79 15.31
CA GLN A 89 0.60 2.44 15.79
C GLN A 89 1.87 1.59 15.73
N GLU A 90 2.00 0.63 16.63
CA GLU A 90 3.15 -0.28 16.69
C GLU A 90 2.65 -1.72 16.74
N ASP A 91 3.03 -2.53 15.75
CA ASP A 91 2.57 -3.91 15.60
C ASP A 91 3.58 -4.74 14.80
N ASP A 92 3.63 -6.06 15.04
CA ASP A 92 4.38 -7.01 14.22
C ASP A 92 3.58 -7.40 12.95
N LYS A 93 2.26 -7.21 12.97
CA LYS A 93 1.34 -7.56 11.88
C LYS A 93 0.99 -6.40 10.93
N TRP A 94 1.73 -5.30 10.90
CA TRP A 94 1.46 -4.13 10.04
C TRP A 94 1.17 -4.48 8.55
N ARG A 95 1.79 -5.56 8.01
CA ARG A 95 1.56 -6.07 6.65
C ARG A 95 0.17 -6.69 6.42
N GLN A 96 -0.53 -7.09 7.47
CA GLN A 96 -1.90 -7.65 7.39
C GLN A 96 -2.95 -6.55 7.31
N TRP A 97 -2.62 -5.35 7.79
CA TRP A 97 -3.52 -4.20 7.85
C TRP A 97 -3.60 -3.40 6.56
N TYR A 98 -2.67 -3.63 5.62
CA TYR A 98 -2.63 -2.99 4.31
C TYR A 98 -2.72 -4.01 3.20
#